data_AF-A0A7N8YB98-F1
#
_entry.id   AF-A0A7N8YB98-F1
#
_cell.length_a   1.000
_cell.length_b   1.000
_cell.length_c   1.000
_cell.angle_alpha   90.00
_cell.angle_beta   90.00
_cell.angle_gamma   90.00
#
_symmetry.space_group_name_H-M   'P 1'
#
loop_
_entity.id
_entity.type
_entity.pdbx_description
1 polymer ?
#
loop_
_entity_poly.entity_id
_entity_poly.type
_entity_poly.pdbx_seq_one_letter_code
_entity_poly.pdbx_strand_id
1 'polypeptide(L)'
;VLNHIRGDMASDNMKVVAALGRPFTLGMLYDARRDEIVPGVSLWDDKTIQKNTVEQNHHGSEFKVSASDSMEEKSFLLDVDASLKLSFFAGLIEVGGSAKYLNDKKKFHNQSRVTSQYNATTSFKELSMVPHVERNTNPINNIKGVATHVVTGILYGANAFFVFDSEKLDNSSIQDVQGSMEAVIKKIPSFSIEGKASVKLTDEEKALTDTFSCKFYGDFILDSNPTTFVEAVKTYQQLPQLLGQSRECTVPLKVWMLPLKNLDPNAAKVMSGISVGLVRKAQDVLEDVKELEIRCNDCLEDTVVNSFPQTQKKVKRFQNLCKYYTAIVQEKIAKKLPKIRAGDEDEKSSPFSQENLSRWMDSVEREINIISSCVKMMEGVKIVPNQSELDKKILDPSVEEVFCFVFTSLETADPFLQELDDYMDQLKVPSPKGVKTTNHDQWYFSDEVTTKIREKVIYVKSQLFISGSSYQSLISNRKHYICCILYVLK
;
A
#
# COMPACT_ATOMS: atom_id res chain seq x y z
N VAL A 1 2.42 32.54 -7.26
CA VAL A 1 1.15 33.26 -7.00
C VAL A 1 0.04 32.45 -7.67
N LEU A 2 -1.05 32.20 -6.95
CA LEU A 2 -2.16 31.27 -7.23
C LEU A 2 -1.89 29.80 -6.85
N ASN A 3 -2.15 29.49 -5.59
CA ASN A 3 -2.91 28.31 -5.17
C ASN A 3 -3.09 28.42 -3.66
N HIS A 4 -4.12 29.11 -3.22
CA HIS A 4 -4.68 28.89 -1.89
C HIS A 4 -6.14 29.36 -1.84
N ILE A 5 -6.98 28.42 -1.42
CA ILE A 5 -8.30 28.62 -0.80
C ILE A 5 -9.40 29.14 -1.72
N ARG A 6 -10.17 28.20 -2.29
CA ARG A 6 -11.64 28.31 -2.37
C ARG A 6 -12.25 26.91 -2.47
N GLY A 7 -13.17 26.61 -1.56
CA GLY A 7 -13.90 25.35 -1.54
C GLY A 7 -14.63 25.10 -2.86
N ASP A 8 -14.61 23.84 -3.29
CA ASP A 8 -15.28 23.32 -4.46
C ASP A 8 -16.80 23.61 -4.42
N MET A 9 -17.21 24.71 -5.04
CA MET A 9 -18.55 24.83 -5.62
C MET A 9 -18.55 24.05 -6.94
N ALA A 10 -18.74 22.74 -6.83
CA ALA A 10 -18.50 21.74 -7.89
C ALA A 10 -19.58 21.66 -8.99
N SER A 11 -20.23 22.76 -9.38
CA SER A 11 -21.30 22.64 -10.40
C SER A 11 -21.09 23.44 -11.68
N ASP A 12 -20.51 24.65 -11.68
CA ASP A 12 -20.43 25.47 -12.92
C ASP A 12 -19.04 25.48 -13.59
N ASN A 13 -18.01 24.97 -12.91
CA ASN A 13 -16.63 25.09 -13.35
C ASN A 13 -16.10 23.82 -14.04
N MET A 14 -15.11 24.01 -14.91
CA MET A 14 -14.36 22.92 -15.55
C MET A 14 -13.69 22.03 -14.48
N LYS A 15 -13.87 20.72 -14.58
CA LYS A 15 -13.21 19.74 -13.71
C LYS A 15 -11.87 19.33 -14.29
N VAL A 16 -10.85 19.24 -13.45
CA VAL A 16 -9.51 18.80 -13.84
C VAL A 16 -9.12 17.60 -12.99
N VAL A 17 -8.67 16.50 -13.61
CA VAL A 17 -8.27 15.28 -12.90
C VAL A 17 -7.00 14.67 -13.47
N ALA A 18 -6.26 13.94 -12.64
CA ALA A 18 -5.17 13.08 -13.10
C ALA A 18 -5.70 11.90 -13.91
N ALA A 19 -5.04 11.58 -15.02
CA ALA A 19 -5.46 10.49 -15.90
C ALA A 19 -5.18 9.10 -15.30
N LEU A 20 -4.06 8.96 -14.58
CA LEU A 20 -3.66 7.73 -13.87
C LEU A 20 -3.56 6.48 -14.78
N GLY A 21 -3.09 6.67 -16.02
CA GLY A 21 -2.94 5.60 -17.00
C GLY A 21 -4.26 5.12 -17.62
N ARG A 22 -5.38 5.79 -17.35
CA ARG A 22 -6.67 5.51 -18.00
C ARG A 22 -6.69 6.08 -19.42
N PRO A 23 -7.32 5.38 -20.39
CA PRO A 23 -7.24 5.72 -21.81
C PRO A 23 -8.20 6.86 -22.19
N PHE A 24 -7.88 8.09 -21.79
CA PHE A 24 -8.69 9.27 -22.14
C PHE A 24 -8.45 9.76 -23.57
N THR A 25 -9.53 10.13 -24.26
CA THR A 25 -9.50 10.87 -25.53
C THR A 25 -10.45 12.06 -25.49
N LEU A 26 -10.22 13.06 -26.35
CA LEU A 26 -11.13 14.20 -26.50
C LEU A 26 -12.53 13.72 -26.90
N GLY A 27 -13.57 14.38 -26.37
CA GLY A 27 -14.96 14.03 -26.61
C GLY A 27 -15.50 12.84 -25.81
N MET A 28 -14.65 12.10 -25.08
CA MET A 28 -15.12 11.03 -24.20
C MET A 28 -16.03 11.56 -23.09
N LEU A 29 -17.05 10.78 -22.78
CA LEU A 29 -17.96 11.05 -21.68
C LEU A 29 -17.40 10.48 -20.36
N TYR A 30 -17.69 11.16 -19.25
CA TYR A 30 -17.21 10.81 -17.92
C TYR A 30 -18.31 10.94 -16.88
N ASP A 31 -18.43 9.94 -16.00
CA ASP A 31 -19.29 10.00 -14.82
C ASP A 31 -18.46 10.31 -13.57
N ALA A 32 -18.41 11.58 -13.18
CA ALA A 32 -17.70 12.05 -11.99
C ALA A 32 -18.34 11.57 -10.67
N ARG A 33 -19.54 10.97 -10.70
CA ARG A 33 -20.11 10.32 -9.50
C ARG A 33 -19.34 9.03 -9.20
N ARG A 34 -18.95 8.31 -10.25
CA ARG A 34 -18.29 7.00 -10.18
C ARG A 34 -16.79 7.06 -10.47
N ASP A 35 -16.31 8.18 -11.00
CA ASP A 35 -14.98 8.35 -11.57
C ASP A 35 -14.66 7.38 -12.74
N GLU A 36 -15.69 7.12 -13.56
CA GLU A 36 -15.65 6.17 -14.68
C GLU A 36 -15.73 6.87 -16.05
N ILE A 37 -14.94 6.37 -17.01
CA ILE A 37 -15.07 6.70 -18.43
C ILE A 37 -16.29 5.97 -19.00
N VAL A 38 -17.10 6.64 -19.82
CA VAL A 38 -18.27 6.05 -20.48
C VAL A 38 -17.91 5.77 -21.94
N PRO A 39 -17.55 4.51 -22.30
CA PRO A 39 -17.16 4.17 -23.66
C PRO A 39 -18.36 4.04 -24.61
N GLY A 40 -18.09 4.11 -25.91
CA GLY A 40 -19.07 3.77 -26.97
C GLY A 40 -20.14 4.83 -27.26
N VAL A 41 -20.14 5.95 -26.54
CA VAL A 41 -21.07 7.06 -26.76
C VAL A 41 -20.30 8.39 -26.75
N SER A 42 -20.58 9.27 -27.71
CA SER A 42 -19.95 10.59 -27.84
C SER A 42 -20.97 11.64 -28.28
N LEU A 43 -20.74 12.90 -27.89
CA LEU A 43 -21.53 14.04 -28.35
C LEU A 43 -21.24 14.43 -29.81
N TRP A 44 -20.01 14.14 -30.25
CA TRP A 44 -19.48 14.52 -31.56
C TRP A 44 -18.87 13.30 -32.25
N ASP A 45 -19.00 13.21 -33.57
CA ASP A 45 -18.26 12.24 -34.35
C ASP A 45 -16.76 12.58 -34.43
N ASP A 46 -15.94 11.59 -34.80
CA ASP A 46 -14.48 11.73 -34.82
C ASP A 46 -14.00 12.84 -35.78
N LYS A 47 -14.68 13.07 -36.91
CA LYS A 47 -14.30 14.13 -37.85
C LYS A 47 -14.53 15.50 -37.22
N THR A 48 -15.64 15.65 -36.51
CA THR A 48 -15.98 16.88 -35.78
C THR A 48 -14.98 17.14 -34.65
N ILE A 49 -14.59 16.12 -33.89
CA ILE A 49 -13.55 16.22 -32.84
C ILE A 49 -12.22 16.65 -33.46
N GLN A 50 -11.75 15.97 -34.51
CA GLN A 50 -10.49 16.27 -35.17
C GLN A 50 -10.45 17.69 -35.74
N LYS A 51 -11.51 18.12 -36.44
CA LYS A 51 -11.60 19.46 -37.05
C LYS A 51 -11.49 20.59 -36.02
N ASN A 52 -11.99 20.38 -34.80
CA ASN A 52 -12.03 21.39 -33.75
C ASN A 52 -10.92 21.23 -32.70
N THR A 53 -10.02 20.26 -32.85
CA THR A 53 -8.90 20.06 -31.95
C THR A 53 -7.79 21.06 -32.24
N VAL A 54 -7.36 21.78 -31.21
CA VAL A 54 -6.17 22.65 -31.24
C VAL A 54 -5.10 21.99 -30.37
N GLU A 55 -3.87 21.96 -30.87
CA GLU A 55 -2.72 21.44 -30.15
C GLU A 55 -1.71 22.55 -29.87
N GLN A 56 -1.26 22.62 -28.62
CA GLN A 56 -0.25 23.56 -28.16
C GLN A 56 0.95 22.78 -27.60
N ASN A 57 2.15 23.23 -27.93
CA ASN A 57 3.38 22.67 -27.37
C ASN A 57 3.53 23.09 -25.91
N HIS A 58 3.65 22.10 -25.02
CA HIS A 58 3.79 22.32 -23.58
C HIS A 58 4.94 21.46 -23.04
N HIS A 59 6.16 21.87 -23.38
CA HIS A 59 7.36 21.07 -23.13
C HIS A 59 7.96 21.39 -21.77
N GLY A 60 8.13 20.35 -20.95
CA GLY A 60 8.85 20.46 -19.69
C GLY A 60 9.20 19.09 -19.14
N SER A 61 10.33 18.97 -18.47
CA SER A 61 10.70 17.76 -17.74
C SER A 61 11.21 18.12 -16.35
N GLU A 62 10.80 17.34 -15.36
CA GLU A 62 11.16 17.53 -13.96
C GLU A 62 11.64 16.20 -13.35
N PHE A 63 12.59 16.31 -12.42
CA PHE A 63 13.04 15.19 -11.60
C PHE A 63 12.83 15.51 -10.13
N LYS A 64 12.13 14.62 -9.42
CA LYS A 64 11.88 14.74 -7.98
C LYS A 64 12.42 13.52 -7.25
N VAL A 65 12.81 13.71 -6.00
CA VAL A 65 13.20 12.63 -5.09
C VAL A 65 12.38 12.78 -3.82
N SER A 66 11.82 11.67 -3.34
CA SER A 66 11.05 11.62 -2.11
C SER A 66 11.48 10.46 -1.24
N ALA A 67 11.67 10.74 0.05
CA ALA A 67 11.94 9.74 1.09
C ALA A 67 10.65 9.26 1.78
N SER A 68 9.47 9.69 1.32
CA SER A 68 8.17 9.28 1.88
C SER A 68 7.42 8.33 0.96
N ASP A 69 6.79 7.29 1.54
CA ASP A 69 5.89 6.34 0.86
C ASP A 69 4.43 6.51 1.32
N SER A 70 4.11 7.61 2.02
CA SER A 70 2.74 7.91 2.45
C SER A 70 1.82 8.11 1.26
N MET A 71 0.52 7.82 1.42
CA MET A 71 -0.40 8.04 0.32
C MET A 71 -0.51 9.52 -0.04
N GLU A 72 -0.36 10.41 0.94
CA GLU A 72 -0.33 11.86 0.69
C GLU A 72 0.80 12.23 -0.29
N GLU A 73 2.01 11.70 -0.06
CA GLU A 73 3.15 11.95 -0.95
C GLU A 73 2.94 11.34 -2.33
N LYS A 74 2.45 10.11 -2.42
CA LYS A 74 2.18 9.47 -3.73
C LYS A 74 1.12 10.23 -4.52
N SER A 75 0.08 10.70 -3.84
CA SER A 75 -0.99 11.50 -4.43
C SER A 75 -0.46 12.84 -4.92
N PHE A 76 0.42 13.47 -4.16
CA PHE A 76 1.08 14.72 -4.54
C PHE A 76 1.94 14.57 -5.79
N LEU A 77 2.80 13.53 -5.87
CA LEU A 77 3.66 13.30 -7.04
C LEU A 77 2.87 13.03 -8.33
N LEU A 78 1.64 12.52 -8.22
CA LEU A 78 0.75 12.20 -9.34
C LEU A 78 -0.37 13.23 -9.58
N ASP A 79 -0.33 14.38 -8.91
CA ASP A 79 -1.39 15.42 -8.99
C ASP A 79 -2.81 14.87 -8.71
N VAL A 80 -2.94 13.91 -7.79
CA VAL A 80 -4.23 13.30 -7.43
C VAL A 80 -4.97 14.20 -6.43
N ASP A 81 -6.11 14.75 -6.86
CA ASP A 81 -6.96 15.55 -5.99
C ASP A 81 -7.66 14.72 -4.90
N ALA A 82 -8.22 15.39 -3.89
CA ALA A 82 -8.84 14.72 -2.74
C ALA A 82 -10.04 13.82 -3.11
N SER A 83 -10.84 14.23 -4.11
CA SER A 83 -12.01 13.47 -4.56
C SER A 83 -11.61 12.21 -5.33
N LEU A 84 -10.62 12.34 -6.21
CA LEU A 84 -10.04 11.24 -6.96
C LEU A 84 -9.28 10.28 -6.04
N LYS A 85 -8.55 10.80 -5.04
CA LYS A 85 -7.88 10.01 -4.00
C LYS A 85 -8.87 9.11 -3.26
N LEU A 86 -10.03 9.64 -2.87
CA LEU A 86 -11.06 8.82 -2.21
C LEU A 86 -11.63 7.73 -3.13
N SER A 87 -11.75 7.99 -4.43
CA SER A 87 -12.21 6.99 -5.39
C SER A 87 -11.17 5.91 -5.66
N PHE A 88 -9.89 6.29 -5.67
CA PHE A 88 -8.79 5.34 -5.67
C PHE A 88 -8.81 4.45 -4.41
N PHE A 89 -8.96 5.05 -3.23
CA PHE A 89 -9.12 4.30 -1.98
C PHE A 89 -10.30 3.33 -2.01
N ALA A 90 -11.42 3.75 -2.58
CA ALA A 90 -12.60 2.91 -2.73
C ALA A 90 -12.42 1.75 -3.73
N GLY A 91 -11.33 1.72 -4.50
CA GLY A 91 -11.15 0.75 -5.58
C GLY A 91 -12.04 1.02 -6.80
N LEU A 92 -12.55 2.25 -6.96
CA LEU A 92 -13.37 2.66 -8.12
C LEU A 92 -12.52 3.00 -9.35
N ILE A 93 -11.21 3.18 -9.16
CA ILE A 93 -10.27 3.56 -10.22
C ILE A 93 -9.24 2.46 -10.39
N GLU A 94 -9.22 1.87 -11.59
CA GLU A 94 -8.11 1.04 -12.03
C GLU A 94 -6.99 1.94 -12.58
N VAL A 95 -5.78 1.77 -12.05
CA VAL A 95 -4.61 2.58 -12.43
C VAL A 95 -3.72 1.82 -13.41
N GLY A 96 -3.22 2.52 -14.42
CA GLY A 96 -2.33 2.00 -15.45
C GLY A 96 -0.93 2.62 -15.39
N GLY A 97 0.00 2.04 -16.17
CA GLY A 97 1.34 2.61 -16.38
C GLY A 97 2.08 3.01 -15.10
N SER A 98 2.60 4.23 -15.08
CA SER A 98 3.30 4.85 -13.95
C SER A 98 2.45 4.94 -12.69
N ALA A 99 1.13 5.12 -12.81
CA ALA A 99 0.22 5.26 -11.68
C ALA A 99 0.05 3.97 -10.85
N LYS A 100 0.52 2.81 -11.36
CA LYS A 100 0.64 1.59 -10.55
C LYS A 100 1.54 1.78 -9.32
N TYR A 101 2.40 2.79 -9.31
CA TYR A 101 3.15 3.23 -8.12
C TYR A 101 2.25 3.48 -6.89
N LEU A 102 1.00 3.93 -7.07
CA LEU A 102 0.03 4.11 -5.99
C LEU A 102 -0.27 2.81 -5.23
N ASN A 103 -0.20 1.67 -5.92
CA ASN A 103 -0.45 0.35 -5.36
C ASN A 103 0.81 -0.28 -4.74
N ASP A 104 2.00 0.24 -5.04
CA ASP A 104 3.24 -0.26 -4.45
C ASP A 104 3.25 0.06 -2.94
N LYS A 105 3.74 -0.87 -2.13
CA LYS A 105 3.82 -0.73 -0.68
C LYS A 105 5.20 -1.20 -0.22
N LYS A 106 5.73 -0.58 0.84
CA LYS A 106 6.88 -1.11 1.57
C LYS A 106 6.58 -2.53 2.02
N LYS A 107 7.57 -3.42 1.95
CA LYS A 107 7.43 -4.78 2.45
C LYS A 107 7.56 -4.82 3.97
N PHE A 108 8.46 -4.01 4.51
CA PHE A 108 8.85 -3.99 5.92
C PHE A 108 8.81 -2.57 6.50
N HIS A 109 8.56 -2.47 7.80
CA HIS A 109 8.66 -1.21 8.53
C HIS A 109 10.13 -0.79 8.54
N ASN A 110 10.98 -1.75 8.87
CA ASN A 110 12.43 -1.71 8.98
C ASN A 110 13.14 -1.74 7.63
N GLN A 111 12.69 -0.94 6.68
CA GLN A 111 13.27 -0.82 5.35
C GLN A 111 13.32 0.65 4.97
N SER A 112 14.46 1.10 4.46
CA SER A 112 14.58 2.44 3.90
C SER A 112 14.09 2.42 2.45
N ARG A 113 13.28 3.42 2.11
CA ARG A 113 12.75 3.61 0.76
C ARG A 113 12.98 5.04 0.32
N VAL A 114 13.46 5.19 -0.90
CA VAL A 114 13.55 6.48 -1.59
C VAL A 114 13.02 6.28 -3.01
N THR A 115 12.08 7.12 -3.41
CA THR A 115 11.51 7.10 -4.75
C THR A 115 12.02 8.31 -5.52
N SER A 116 12.44 8.11 -6.77
CA SER A 116 12.63 9.21 -7.71
C SER A 116 11.57 9.19 -8.80
N GLN A 117 11.10 10.38 -9.19
CA GLN A 117 10.12 10.58 -10.24
C GLN A 117 10.78 11.35 -11.38
N TYR A 118 10.64 10.83 -12.60
CA TYR A 118 10.77 11.59 -13.83
C TYR A 118 9.35 11.94 -14.33
N ASN A 119 9.11 13.22 -14.58
CA ASN A 119 7.86 13.71 -15.18
C ASN A 119 8.20 14.50 -16.43
N ALA A 120 7.61 14.15 -17.57
CA ALA A 120 7.71 14.91 -18.80
C ALA A 120 6.33 15.29 -19.34
N THR A 121 6.14 16.58 -19.64
CA THR A 121 4.98 17.11 -20.35
C THR A 121 5.38 17.47 -21.78
N THR A 122 4.48 17.24 -22.74
CA THR A 122 4.78 17.33 -24.17
C THR A 122 3.85 18.26 -24.92
N SER A 123 2.56 17.96 -25.00
CA SER A 123 1.58 18.81 -25.67
C SER A 123 0.26 18.84 -24.91
N PHE A 124 -0.49 19.91 -25.15
CA PHE A 124 -1.84 20.08 -24.66
C PHE A 124 -2.79 20.11 -25.86
N LYS A 125 -3.75 19.19 -25.90
CA LYS A 125 -4.78 19.11 -26.93
C LYS A 125 -6.12 19.52 -26.34
N GLU A 126 -6.83 20.42 -26.99
CA GLU A 126 -8.14 20.89 -26.54
C GLU A 126 -9.15 21.05 -27.68
N LEU A 127 -10.43 20.93 -27.35
CA LEU A 127 -11.54 21.23 -28.26
C LEU A 127 -11.84 22.73 -28.23
N SER A 128 -11.60 23.41 -29.36
CA SER A 128 -11.97 24.81 -29.55
C SER A 128 -13.50 24.96 -29.70
N MET A 129 -14.03 26.06 -29.14
CA MET A 129 -15.43 26.51 -29.33
C MET A 129 -16.54 25.50 -28.98
N VAL A 130 -16.36 24.69 -27.93
CA VAL A 130 -17.29 23.63 -27.49
C VAL A 130 -18.80 23.99 -27.52
N PRO A 131 -19.26 25.19 -27.11
CA PRO A 131 -20.68 25.54 -27.16
C PRO A 131 -21.27 25.70 -28.58
N HIS A 132 -20.42 25.93 -29.58
CA HIS A 132 -20.82 26.23 -30.97
C HIS A 132 -20.58 25.07 -31.95
N VAL A 133 -20.06 23.95 -31.47
CA VAL A 133 -19.85 22.75 -32.30
C VAL A 133 -21.18 22.03 -32.49
N GLU A 134 -21.61 21.86 -33.75
CA GLU A 134 -22.80 21.07 -34.11
C GLU A 134 -22.74 19.69 -33.47
N ARG A 135 -23.79 19.34 -32.73
CA ARG A 135 -23.90 18.06 -32.03
C ARG A 135 -24.61 17.07 -32.93
N ASN A 136 -24.29 15.78 -32.75
CA ASN A 136 -25.06 14.73 -33.40
C ASN A 136 -26.54 14.83 -32.97
N THR A 137 -27.47 14.60 -33.89
CA THR A 137 -28.93 14.77 -33.65
C THR A 137 -29.54 13.68 -32.78
N ASN A 138 -28.86 12.54 -32.61
CA ASN A 138 -29.35 11.33 -31.94
C ASN A 138 -28.77 10.96 -30.55
N PRO A 139 -27.61 11.44 -30.03
CA PRO A 139 -27.03 10.90 -28.79
C PRO A 139 -27.62 11.45 -27.49
N ILE A 140 -28.21 12.65 -27.49
CA ILE A 140 -28.57 13.35 -26.24
C ILE A 140 -29.59 12.53 -25.40
N ASN A 141 -30.51 11.81 -26.05
CA ASN A 141 -31.43 10.92 -25.33
C ASN A 141 -30.76 9.66 -24.77
N ASN A 142 -29.66 9.19 -25.35
CA ASN A 142 -28.92 8.01 -24.90
C ASN A 142 -27.88 8.31 -23.79
N ILE A 143 -27.58 9.59 -23.55
CA ILE A 143 -26.59 10.04 -22.55
C ILE A 143 -27.24 10.46 -21.22
N LYS A 144 -28.58 10.59 -21.19
CA LYS A 144 -29.31 10.97 -19.97
C LYS A 144 -29.05 9.98 -18.83
N GLY A 145 -28.52 10.49 -17.73
CA GLY A 145 -28.27 9.72 -16.51
C GLY A 145 -26.96 8.93 -16.47
N VAL A 146 -26.25 8.76 -17.59
CA VAL A 146 -25.03 7.91 -17.68
C VAL A 146 -23.72 8.69 -17.60
N ALA A 147 -23.69 9.96 -17.96
CA ALA A 147 -22.50 10.80 -17.88
C ALA A 147 -22.81 12.16 -17.26
N THR A 148 -21.76 12.79 -16.70
CA THR A 148 -21.85 14.10 -16.05
C THR A 148 -20.96 15.15 -16.70
N HIS A 149 -19.87 14.71 -17.35
CA HIS A 149 -18.90 15.58 -18.01
C HIS A 149 -18.51 15.02 -19.37
N VAL A 150 -17.92 15.88 -20.20
CA VAL A 150 -17.25 15.52 -21.45
C VAL A 150 -15.82 16.03 -21.43
N VAL A 151 -14.87 15.23 -21.92
CA VAL A 151 -13.45 15.58 -22.01
C VAL A 151 -13.23 16.61 -23.11
N THR A 152 -12.68 17.77 -22.73
CA THR A 152 -12.45 18.90 -23.63
C THR A 152 -10.98 19.30 -23.73
N GLY A 153 -10.13 18.85 -22.82
CA GLY A 153 -8.69 19.12 -22.88
C GLY A 153 -7.88 18.00 -22.25
N ILE A 154 -6.70 17.69 -22.81
CA ILE A 154 -5.79 16.66 -22.30
C ILE A 154 -4.35 17.18 -22.42
N LEU A 155 -3.63 17.12 -21.29
CA LEU A 155 -2.18 17.29 -21.26
C LEU A 155 -1.53 15.91 -21.43
N TYR A 156 -0.71 15.78 -22.46
CA TYR A 156 0.03 14.57 -22.80
C TYR A 156 1.47 14.62 -22.31
N GLY A 157 2.00 13.46 -21.95
CA GLY A 157 3.36 13.31 -21.47
C GLY A 157 3.64 11.88 -21.02
N ALA A 158 4.60 11.71 -20.11
CA ALA A 158 4.91 10.43 -19.51
C ALA A 158 5.54 10.62 -18.13
N ASN A 159 5.21 9.74 -17.20
CA ASN A 159 5.85 9.63 -15.90
C ASN A 159 6.66 8.34 -15.80
N ALA A 160 7.69 8.36 -14.96
CA ALA A 160 8.38 7.17 -14.49
C ALA A 160 8.76 7.33 -13.02
N PHE A 161 8.58 6.26 -12.25
CA PHE A 161 8.97 6.14 -10.86
C PHE A 161 10.02 5.04 -10.73
N PHE A 162 11.14 5.37 -10.10
CA PHE A 162 12.17 4.44 -9.68
C PHE A 162 12.09 4.35 -8.16
N VAL A 163 11.57 3.23 -7.66
CA VAL A 163 11.40 2.97 -6.23
C VAL A 163 12.61 2.19 -5.75
N PHE A 164 13.44 2.80 -4.91
CA PHE A 164 14.63 2.17 -4.36
C PHE A 164 14.35 1.66 -2.94
N ASP A 165 14.55 0.37 -2.74
CA ASP A 165 14.28 -0.35 -1.50
C ASP A 165 15.58 -0.94 -0.95
N SER A 166 15.96 -0.57 0.28
CA SER A 166 17.05 -1.25 1.00
C SER A 166 16.66 -2.68 1.40
N GLU A 167 17.64 -3.45 1.82
CA GLU A 167 17.40 -4.64 2.65
C GLU A 167 16.72 -4.28 3.99
N LYS A 168 16.33 -5.29 4.78
CA LYS A 168 15.80 -5.09 6.13
C LYS A 168 16.92 -4.59 7.04
N LEU A 169 16.66 -3.51 7.78
CA LEU A 169 17.62 -2.80 8.62
C LEU A 169 17.27 -2.90 10.10
N ASP A 170 18.26 -2.65 10.95
CA ASP A 170 18.00 -2.34 12.35
C ASP A 170 17.35 -0.96 12.49
N ASN A 171 16.48 -0.78 13.48
CA ASN A 171 15.75 0.47 13.70
C ASN A 171 16.66 1.70 13.79
N SER A 172 17.84 1.56 14.39
CA SER A 172 18.81 2.64 14.53
C SER A 172 19.42 3.12 13.21
N SER A 173 19.39 2.30 12.17
CA SER A 173 20.09 2.56 10.90
C SER A 173 19.17 3.08 9.80
N ILE A 174 17.85 3.02 9.97
CA ILE A 174 16.86 3.37 8.94
C ILE A 174 17.09 4.80 8.41
N GLN A 175 17.19 5.77 9.32
CA GLN A 175 17.29 7.19 8.95
C GLN A 175 18.61 7.51 8.23
N ASP A 176 19.73 7.00 8.72
CA ASP A 176 21.06 7.24 8.14
C ASP A 176 21.21 6.60 6.76
N VAL A 177 20.71 5.37 6.60
CA VAL A 177 20.68 4.69 5.30
C VAL A 177 19.76 5.42 4.34
N GLN A 178 18.58 5.86 4.78
CA GLN A 178 17.65 6.60 3.94
C GLN A 178 18.24 7.94 3.45
N GLY A 179 18.89 8.69 4.34
CA GLY A 179 19.55 9.95 3.99
C GLY A 179 20.68 9.74 2.96
N SER A 180 21.43 8.66 3.11
CA SER A 180 22.52 8.29 2.21
C SER A 180 22.00 7.82 0.83
N MET A 181 20.92 7.02 0.81
CA MET A 181 20.19 6.65 -0.42
C MET A 181 19.67 7.90 -1.14
N GLU A 182 19.04 8.82 -0.41
CA GLU A 182 18.51 10.06 -0.98
C GLU A 182 19.63 10.91 -1.63
N ALA A 183 20.78 11.02 -0.95
CA ALA A 183 21.93 11.77 -1.45
C ALA A 183 22.47 11.21 -2.78
N VAL A 184 22.60 9.88 -2.92
CA VAL A 184 23.09 9.27 -4.15
C VAL A 184 22.03 9.28 -5.28
N ILE A 185 20.75 9.09 -4.94
CA ILE A 185 19.63 9.13 -5.91
C ILE A 185 19.44 10.54 -6.49
N LYS A 186 19.66 11.59 -5.70
CA LYS A 186 19.67 12.99 -6.19
C LYS A 186 20.74 13.24 -7.27
N LYS A 187 21.78 12.42 -7.35
CA LYS A 187 22.82 12.53 -8.39
C LYS A 187 22.42 11.92 -9.72
N ILE A 188 21.34 11.14 -9.80
CA ILE A 188 20.91 10.45 -11.04
C ILE A 188 20.90 11.40 -12.26
N PRO A 189 20.32 12.61 -12.20
CA PRO A 189 20.29 13.51 -13.36
C PRO A 189 21.64 14.08 -13.78
N SER A 190 22.63 14.06 -12.88
CA SER A 190 23.94 14.67 -13.09
C SER A 190 24.95 13.73 -13.76
N PHE A 191 24.67 12.43 -13.81
CA PHE A 191 25.53 11.50 -14.52
C PHE A 191 25.44 11.76 -16.03
N SER A 192 26.59 11.88 -16.70
CA SER A 192 26.70 11.85 -18.16
C SER A 192 27.31 10.51 -18.60
N ILE A 193 26.65 9.81 -19.54
CA ILE A 193 27.26 8.67 -20.24
C ILE A 193 27.70 9.17 -21.61
N GLU A 194 28.77 9.96 -21.66
CA GLU A 194 29.50 10.16 -22.91
C GLU A 194 30.31 8.89 -23.20
N GLY A 195 29.70 7.98 -23.97
CA GLY A 195 30.35 6.81 -24.58
C GLY A 195 30.84 5.73 -23.61
N LYS A 196 30.09 4.63 -23.45
CA LYS A 196 30.48 3.36 -22.75
C LYS A 196 31.18 3.50 -21.37
N ALA A 197 31.27 4.69 -20.79
CA ALA A 197 31.87 4.92 -19.49
C ALA A 197 30.88 4.51 -18.39
N SER A 198 31.38 3.76 -17.42
CA SER A 198 30.65 3.37 -16.21
C SER A 198 30.17 4.59 -15.44
N VAL A 199 29.00 4.50 -14.81
CA VAL A 199 28.53 5.45 -13.79
C VAL A 199 29.66 5.63 -12.77
N LYS A 200 30.22 6.84 -12.66
CA LYS A 200 31.34 7.15 -11.76
C LYS A 200 30.81 7.37 -10.36
N LEU A 201 30.94 6.36 -9.51
CA LEU A 201 30.63 6.40 -8.08
C LEU A 201 31.93 6.36 -7.29
N THR A 202 31.97 6.97 -6.10
CA THR A 202 33.04 6.67 -5.14
C THR A 202 32.91 5.22 -4.64
N ASP A 203 33.97 4.69 -4.01
CA ASP A 203 33.93 3.32 -3.49
C ASP A 203 32.83 3.17 -2.41
N GLU A 204 32.61 4.20 -1.59
CA GLU A 204 31.54 4.24 -0.59
C GLU A 204 30.15 4.29 -1.22
N GLU A 205 29.96 5.12 -2.25
CA GLU A 205 28.69 5.21 -2.97
C GLU A 205 28.37 3.90 -3.67
N LYS A 206 29.37 3.26 -4.29
CA LYS A 206 29.20 1.98 -4.94
C LYS A 206 28.77 0.91 -3.95
N ALA A 207 29.47 0.80 -2.82
CA ALA A 207 29.12 -0.13 -1.75
C ALA A 207 27.69 0.09 -1.25
N LEU A 208 27.27 1.36 -1.10
CA LEU A 208 25.89 1.70 -0.74
C LEU A 208 24.89 1.28 -1.83
N THR A 209 25.14 1.60 -3.10
CA THR A 209 24.21 1.29 -4.20
C THR A 209 24.02 -0.19 -4.45
N ASP A 210 25.00 -1.02 -4.06
CA ASP A 210 24.90 -2.47 -4.11
C ASP A 210 23.98 -3.05 -3.01
N THR A 211 23.58 -2.25 -2.00
CA THR A 211 22.73 -2.68 -0.87
C THR A 211 21.24 -2.44 -1.07
N PHE A 212 20.82 -1.81 -2.18
CA PHE A 212 19.41 -1.54 -2.44
C PHE A 212 19.01 -1.89 -3.87
N SER A 213 17.75 -2.31 -4.00
CA SER A 213 17.13 -2.71 -5.26
C SER A 213 16.35 -1.55 -5.89
N CYS A 214 16.04 -1.66 -7.19
CA CYS A 214 15.17 -0.74 -7.91
C CYS A 214 13.93 -1.47 -8.43
N LYS A 215 12.75 -0.83 -8.32
CA LYS A 215 11.54 -1.20 -9.04
C LYS A 215 11.10 -0.04 -9.92
N PHE A 216 10.66 -0.37 -11.13
CA PHE A 216 10.24 0.61 -12.13
C PHE A 216 8.73 0.60 -12.36
N TYR A 217 8.12 1.77 -12.33
CA TYR A 217 6.74 2.01 -12.75
C TYR A 217 6.71 3.19 -13.71
N GLY A 218 6.46 2.96 -14.99
CA GLY A 218 6.50 4.05 -15.97
C GLY A 218 5.52 3.88 -17.12
N ASP A 219 5.33 4.97 -17.85
CA ASP A 219 4.51 5.03 -19.07
C ASP A 219 5.33 4.72 -20.33
N PHE A 220 6.49 4.08 -20.16
CA PHE A 220 7.45 3.76 -21.22
C PHE A 220 7.48 2.25 -21.46
N ILE A 221 7.65 1.87 -22.73
CA ILE A 221 7.94 0.48 -23.09
C ILE A 221 9.47 0.34 -23.08
N LEU A 222 9.99 -0.41 -22.12
CA LEU A 222 11.42 -0.71 -21.97
C LEU A 222 11.70 -2.15 -22.42
N ASP A 223 12.88 -2.38 -23.01
CA ASP A 223 13.36 -3.75 -23.31
C ASP A 223 13.57 -4.56 -22.02
N SER A 224 14.03 -3.89 -20.96
CA SER A 224 14.23 -4.45 -19.63
C SER A 224 14.02 -3.39 -18.55
N ASN A 225 13.25 -3.72 -17.51
CA ASN A 225 13.08 -2.84 -16.37
C ASN A 225 14.34 -2.79 -15.50
N PRO A 226 14.75 -1.62 -14.98
CA PRO A 226 15.91 -1.52 -14.09
C PRO A 226 15.64 -2.18 -12.75
N THR A 227 16.63 -2.93 -12.26
CA THR A 227 16.62 -3.61 -10.96
C THR A 227 17.74 -3.14 -10.04
N THR A 228 18.73 -2.44 -10.58
CA THR A 228 19.88 -1.88 -9.84
C THR A 228 19.97 -0.36 -10.01
N PHE A 229 20.74 0.31 -9.16
CA PHE A 229 21.01 1.75 -9.28
C PHE A 229 21.62 2.13 -10.63
N VAL A 230 22.62 1.36 -11.10
CA VAL A 230 23.32 1.64 -12.37
C VAL A 230 22.37 1.48 -13.57
N GLU A 231 21.49 0.48 -13.55
CA GLU A 231 20.44 0.33 -14.56
C GLU A 231 19.43 1.46 -14.52
N ALA A 232 19.06 1.95 -13.33
CA ALA A 232 18.16 3.08 -13.18
C ALA A 232 18.76 4.37 -13.79
N VAL A 233 20.05 4.64 -13.57
CA VAL A 233 20.76 5.78 -14.19
C VAL A 233 20.74 5.70 -15.71
N LYS A 234 21.06 4.52 -16.27
CA LYS A 234 21.04 4.30 -17.73
C LYS A 234 19.63 4.48 -18.30
N THR A 235 18.63 3.90 -17.63
CA THR A 235 17.22 4.01 -18.03
C THR A 235 16.78 5.46 -18.02
N TYR A 236 17.05 6.20 -16.93
CA TYR A 236 16.72 7.61 -16.79
C TYR A 236 17.23 8.46 -17.96
N GLN A 237 18.48 8.24 -18.39
CA GLN A 237 19.09 8.98 -19.50
C GLN A 237 18.44 8.68 -20.86
N GLN A 238 17.83 7.50 -21.01
CA GLN A 238 17.15 7.09 -22.23
C GLN A 238 15.70 7.61 -22.28
N LEU A 239 15.05 7.88 -21.14
CA LEU A 239 13.64 8.29 -21.07
C LEU A 239 13.28 9.45 -22.02
N PRO A 240 14.08 10.55 -22.14
CA PRO A 240 13.74 11.64 -23.04
C PRO A 240 13.67 11.21 -24.52
N GLN A 241 14.51 10.25 -24.93
CA GLN A 241 14.55 9.74 -26.30
C GLN A 241 13.39 8.78 -26.57
N LEU A 242 12.96 8.03 -25.55
CA LEU A 242 11.85 7.07 -25.62
C LEU A 242 10.47 7.73 -25.79
N LEU A 243 10.37 9.03 -25.57
CA LEU A 243 9.15 9.78 -25.92
C LEU A 243 8.89 9.75 -27.44
N GLY A 244 9.93 9.55 -28.27
CA GLY A 244 9.84 9.48 -29.73
C GLY A 244 10.15 10.81 -30.42
N GLN A 245 10.63 10.76 -31.67
CA GLN A 245 11.04 11.96 -32.44
C GLN A 245 9.87 12.95 -32.64
N SER A 246 8.66 12.42 -32.83
CA SER A 246 7.39 13.18 -32.89
C SER A 246 6.52 13.01 -31.64
N ARG A 247 7.09 12.45 -30.56
CA ARG A 247 6.43 12.29 -29.25
C ARG A 247 5.15 11.43 -29.24
N GLU A 248 5.13 10.47 -30.15
CA GLU A 248 4.01 9.56 -30.41
C GLU A 248 3.76 8.58 -29.25
N CYS A 249 4.75 8.37 -28.39
CA CYS A 249 4.71 7.43 -27.26
C CYS A 249 4.26 8.10 -25.95
N THR A 250 3.38 9.10 -26.01
CA THR A 250 2.90 9.84 -24.84
C THR A 250 1.51 9.39 -24.42
N VAL A 251 1.23 9.49 -23.13
CA VAL A 251 -0.06 9.14 -22.52
C VAL A 251 -0.74 10.39 -21.93
N PRO A 252 -2.07 10.37 -21.73
CA PRO A 252 -2.74 11.39 -20.95
C PRO A 252 -2.17 11.45 -19.54
N LEU A 253 -1.77 12.64 -19.08
CA LEU A 253 -1.35 12.89 -17.70
C LEU A 253 -2.45 13.59 -16.90
N LYS A 254 -3.08 14.62 -17.50
CA LYS A 254 -4.09 15.46 -16.86
C LYS A 254 -5.22 15.77 -17.84
N VAL A 255 -6.45 15.80 -17.35
CA VAL A 255 -7.66 15.85 -18.18
C VAL A 255 -8.58 16.94 -17.68
N TRP A 256 -9.03 17.80 -18.60
CA TRP A 256 -10.00 18.87 -18.39
C TRP A 256 -11.33 18.44 -18.97
N MET A 257 -12.39 18.63 -18.18
CA MET A 257 -13.72 18.16 -18.50
C MET A 257 -14.76 19.25 -18.28
N LEU A 258 -15.60 19.47 -19.29
CA LEU A 258 -16.72 20.38 -19.23
C LEU A 258 -17.95 19.67 -18.64
N PRO A 259 -18.64 20.24 -17.63
CA PRO A 259 -19.90 19.70 -17.15
C PRO A 259 -20.96 19.67 -18.26
N LEU A 260 -21.61 18.52 -18.46
CA LEU A 260 -22.62 18.34 -19.50
C LEU A 260 -23.84 19.23 -19.28
N LYS A 261 -24.13 19.62 -18.04
CA LYS A 261 -25.20 20.57 -17.70
C LYS A 261 -25.05 21.93 -18.37
N ASN A 262 -23.83 22.32 -18.76
CA ASN A 262 -23.58 23.55 -19.51
C ASN A 262 -24.01 23.43 -20.99
N LEU A 263 -24.23 22.19 -21.45
CA LEU A 263 -24.65 21.86 -22.81
C LEU A 263 -26.12 21.41 -22.88
N ASP A 264 -26.59 20.65 -21.88
CA ASP A 264 -27.98 20.22 -21.68
C ASP A 264 -28.34 20.34 -20.19
N PRO A 265 -29.21 21.29 -19.79
CA PRO A 265 -29.61 21.47 -18.39
C PRO A 265 -30.18 20.22 -17.70
N ASN A 266 -30.64 19.22 -18.47
CA ASN A 266 -31.19 17.96 -17.95
C ASN A 266 -30.13 16.86 -17.76
N ALA A 267 -28.86 17.12 -18.10
CA ALA A 267 -27.78 16.16 -17.90
C ALA A 267 -27.59 15.82 -16.41
N ALA A 268 -27.10 14.61 -16.14
CA ALA A 268 -26.74 14.23 -14.78
C ALA A 268 -25.62 15.15 -14.26
N LYS A 269 -25.63 15.43 -12.96
CA LYS A 269 -24.65 16.33 -12.33
C LYS A 269 -24.18 15.77 -11.00
N VAL A 270 -23.00 16.22 -10.59
CA VAL A 270 -22.52 16.03 -9.21
C VAL A 270 -23.27 17.04 -8.34
N MET A 271 -24.02 16.56 -7.37
CA MET A 271 -24.88 17.35 -6.48
C MET A 271 -24.15 17.77 -5.20
N SER A 272 -23.24 16.92 -4.71
CA SER A 272 -22.43 17.20 -3.52
C SER A 272 -20.95 16.93 -3.81
N GLY A 273 -20.10 17.84 -3.33
CA GLY A 273 -18.69 17.56 -3.17
C GLY A 273 -18.46 16.57 -2.03
N ILE A 274 -17.21 16.12 -1.90
CA ILE A 274 -16.77 15.29 -0.78
C ILE A 274 -16.00 16.16 0.21
N SER A 275 -16.36 16.09 1.48
CA SER A 275 -15.63 16.83 2.52
C SER A 275 -14.21 16.30 2.68
N VAL A 276 -13.26 17.23 2.85
CA VAL A 276 -11.85 16.92 3.15
C VAL A 276 -11.73 16.03 4.40
N GLY A 277 -12.64 16.22 5.37
CA GLY A 277 -12.71 15.38 6.57
C GLY A 277 -13.00 13.91 6.28
N LEU A 278 -13.88 13.62 5.30
CA LEU A 278 -14.17 12.24 4.89
C LEU A 278 -12.95 11.61 4.20
N VAL A 279 -12.29 12.36 3.31
CA VAL A 279 -11.08 11.91 2.60
C VAL A 279 -9.98 11.57 3.60
N ARG A 280 -9.75 12.44 4.58
CA ARG A 280 -8.76 12.21 5.65
C ARG A 280 -9.10 10.95 6.45
N LYS A 281 -10.34 10.77 6.91
CA LYS A 281 -10.73 9.58 7.67
C LYS A 281 -10.52 8.29 6.88
N ALA A 282 -10.87 8.29 5.59
CA ALA A 282 -10.65 7.12 4.73
C ALA A 282 -9.16 6.82 4.57
N GLN A 283 -8.33 7.85 4.38
CA GLN A 283 -6.88 7.72 4.33
C GLN A 283 -6.34 7.14 5.64
N ASP A 284 -6.66 7.75 6.78
CA ASP A 284 -6.15 7.34 8.09
C ASP A 284 -6.49 5.85 8.34
N VAL A 285 -7.73 5.41 8.07
CA VAL A 285 -8.13 3.99 8.23
C VAL A 285 -7.31 3.05 7.33
N LEU A 286 -7.08 3.41 6.07
CA LEU A 286 -6.36 2.53 5.13
C LEU A 286 -4.85 2.53 5.38
N GLU A 287 -4.28 3.67 5.79
CA GLU A 287 -2.88 3.77 6.21
C GLU A 287 -2.63 3.00 7.50
N ASP A 288 -3.54 3.07 8.48
CA ASP A 288 -3.46 2.27 9.70
C ASP A 288 -3.40 0.78 9.36
N VAL A 289 -4.33 0.28 8.54
CA VAL A 289 -4.38 -1.15 8.18
C VAL A 289 -3.15 -1.57 7.36
N LYS A 290 -2.64 -0.68 6.48
CA LYS A 290 -1.38 -0.90 5.76
C LYS A 290 -0.22 -1.07 6.75
N GLU A 291 -0.12 -0.22 7.76
CA GLU A 291 0.92 -0.32 8.78
C GLU A 291 0.82 -1.64 9.55
N LEU A 292 -0.40 -2.08 9.87
CA LEU A 292 -0.63 -3.39 10.47
C LEU A 292 -0.12 -4.53 9.57
N GLU A 293 -0.42 -4.51 8.27
CA GLU A 293 0.08 -5.52 7.33
C GLU A 293 1.62 -5.55 7.26
N ILE A 294 2.26 -4.39 7.32
CA ILE A 294 3.72 -4.25 7.32
C ILE A 294 4.33 -4.85 8.59
N ARG A 295 3.81 -4.49 9.77
CA ARG A 295 4.24 -5.06 11.06
C ARG A 295 4.07 -6.59 11.09
N CYS A 296 3.03 -7.13 10.45
CA CYS A 296 2.87 -8.57 10.28
C CYS A 296 3.99 -9.18 9.43
N ASN A 297 4.39 -8.54 8.33
CA ASN A 297 5.50 -9.02 7.51
C ASN A 297 6.81 -9.03 8.32
N ASP A 298 7.04 -8.02 9.15
CA ASP A 298 8.22 -7.98 10.02
C ASP A 298 8.23 -9.12 11.01
N CYS A 299 7.09 -9.43 11.62
CA CYS A 299 6.92 -10.58 12.51
C CYS A 299 7.10 -11.92 11.76
N LEU A 300 6.66 -12.04 10.52
CA LEU A 300 6.77 -13.29 9.76
C LEU A 300 8.19 -13.58 9.28
N GLU A 301 9.07 -12.57 9.18
CA GLU A 301 10.49 -12.77 8.92
C GLU A 301 11.32 -12.97 10.21
N ASP A 302 10.71 -12.82 11.39
CA ASP A 302 11.41 -13.04 12.66
C ASP A 302 11.77 -14.53 12.85
N THR A 303 13.01 -14.78 13.25
CA THR A 303 13.56 -16.15 13.39
C THR A 303 12.85 -16.94 14.49
N VAL A 304 12.43 -16.26 15.57
CA VAL A 304 11.68 -16.87 16.66
C VAL A 304 10.28 -17.23 16.16
N VAL A 305 9.57 -16.30 15.52
CA VAL A 305 8.24 -16.58 14.95
C VAL A 305 8.28 -17.74 13.96
N ASN A 306 9.30 -17.82 13.11
CA ASN A 306 9.49 -18.93 12.17
C ASN A 306 9.78 -20.27 12.86
N SER A 307 10.32 -20.25 14.07
CA SER A 307 10.56 -21.45 14.87
C SER A 307 9.29 -21.99 15.55
N PHE A 308 8.22 -21.19 15.65
CA PHE A 308 6.95 -21.59 16.25
C PHE A 308 5.79 -21.54 15.23
N PRO A 309 5.44 -22.69 14.61
CA PRO A 309 4.41 -22.74 13.56
C PRO A 309 3.05 -22.19 13.99
N GLN A 310 2.67 -22.29 15.27
CA GLN A 310 1.40 -21.76 15.77
C GLN A 310 1.39 -20.23 15.81
N THR A 311 2.50 -19.62 16.24
CA THR A 311 2.68 -18.16 16.21
C THR A 311 2.67 -17.65 14.77
N GLN A 312 3.39 -18.34 13.86
CA GLN A 312 3.37 -18.00 12.43
C GLN A 312 1.94 -18.07 11.84
N LYS A 313 1.16 -19.11 12.19
CA LYS A 313 -0.25 -19.23 11.78
C LYS A 313 -1.12 -18.10 12.35
N LYS A 314 -0.91 -17.70 13.61
CA LYS A 314 -1.64 -16.61 14.26
C LYS A 314 -1.40 -15.28 13.52
N VAL A 315 -0.14 -14.94 13.26
CA VAL A 315 0.24 -13.73 12.52
C VAL A 315 -0.31 -13.75 11.09
N LYS A 316 -0.22 -14.88 10.37
CA LYS A 316 -0.82 -15.04 9.03
C LYS A 316 -2.34 -14.89 9.04
N ARG A 317 -3.02 -15.48 10.03
CA ARG A 317 -4.49 -15.35 10.17
C ARG A 317 -4.88 -13.89 10.35
N PHE A 318 -4.18 -13.16 11.20
CA PHE A 318 -4.45 -11.74 11.36
C PHE A 318 -4.17 -10.92 10.11
N GLN A 319 -3.04 -11.14 9.45
CA GLN A 319 -2.72 -10.43 8.21
C GLN A 319 -3.85 -10.61 7.17
N ASN A 320 -4.45 -11.81 7.10
CA ASN A 320 -5.60 -12.05 6.25
C ASN A 320 -6.86 -11.28 6.71
N LEU A 321 -7.09 -11.14 8.01
CA LEU A 321 -8.18 -10.31 8.54
C LEU A 321 -7.98 -8.82 8.24
N CYS A 322 -6.75 -8.30 8.26
CA CYS A 322 -6.44 -6.93 7.80
C CYS A 322 -6.82 -6.72 6.32
N LYS A 323 -6.40 -7.65 5.45
CA LYS A 323 -6.74 -7.61 4.02
C LYS A 323 -8.25 -7.65 3.80
N TYR A 324 -8.93 -8.49 4.57
CA TYR A 324 -10.37 -8.63 4.51
C TYR A 324 -11.13 -7.38 5.01
N TYR A 325 -10.68 -6.80 6.12
CA TYR A 325 -11.22 -5.53 6.61
C TYR A 325 -11.04 -4.40 5.58
N THR A 326 -9.85 -4.30 4.98
CA THR A 326 -9.58 -3.36 3.89
C THR A 326 -10.62 -3.52 2.79
N ALA A 327 -10.85 -4.74 2.29
CA ALA A 327 -11.83 -5.01 1.25
C ALA A 327 -13.26 -4.58 1.65
N ILE A 328 -13.70 -4.86 2.88
CA ILE A 328 -15.02 -4.44 3.40
C ILE A 328 -15.15 -2.91 3.43
N VAL A 329 -14.12 -2.22 3.91
CA VAL A 329 -14.11 -0.76 3.98
C VAL A 329 -14.16 -0.17 2.57
N GLN A 330 -13.33 -0.66 1.65
CA GLN A 330 -13.30 -0.22 0.25
C GLN A 330 -14.66 -0.44 -0.43
N GLU A 331 -15.26 -1.62 -0.28
CA GLU A 331 -16.58 -1.95 -0.84
C GLU A 331 -17.68 -1.02 -0.32
N LYS A 332 -17.68 -0.70 0.98
CA LYS A 332 -18.64 0.25 1.56
C LYS A 332 -18.47 1.65 1.01
N ILE A 333 -17.24 2.14 0.88
CA ILE A 333 -16.97 3.45 0.28
C ILE A 333 -17.43 3.44 -1.20
N ALA A 334 -17.06 2.41 -1.96
CA ALA A 334 -17.43 2.28 -3.37
C ALA A 334 -18.95 2.30 -3.60
N LYS A 335 -19.72 1.68 -2.70
CA LYS A 335 -21.19 1.67 -2.75
C LYS A 335 -21.83 3.02 -2.40
N LYS A 336 -21.27 3.75 -1.43
CA LYS A 336 -21.84 5.02 -0.94
C LYS A 336 -21.38 6.23 -1.72
N LEU A 337 -20.13 6.25 -2.20
CA LEU A 337 -19.51 7.42 -2.79
C LEU A 337 -20.28 7.97 -4.01
N PRO A 338 -20.76 7.14 -4.96
CA PRO A 338 -21.57 7.63 -6.08
C PRO A 338 -22.89 8.26 -5.63
N LYS A 339 -23.53 7.71 -4.60
CA LYS A 339 -24.79 8.22 -4.06
C LYS A 339 -24.62 9.55 -3.33
N ILE A 340 -23.55 9.70 -2.56
CA ILE A 340 -23.19 10.97 -1.92
C ILE A 340 -22.98 12.04 -3.01
N ARG A 341 -22.19 11.72 -4.04
CA ARG A 341 -21.94 12.62 -5.17
C ARG A 341 -23.21 12.93 -5.97
N ALA A 342 -24.17 12.00 -6.03
CA ALA A 342 -25.48 12.21 -6.63
C ALA A 342 -26.46 12.99 -5.72
N GLY A 343 -26.14 13.20 -4.44
CA GLY A 343 -27.02 13.86 -3.47
C GLY A 343 -28.09 12.96 -2.86
N ASP A 344 -27.97 11.64 -3.05
CA ASP A 344 -28.95 10.64 -2.60
C ASP A 344 -28.70 10.15 -1.16
N GLU A 345 -27.49 10.38 -0.61
CA GLU A 345 -27.11 10.00 0.75
C GLU A 345 -26.24 11.08 1.43
N ASP A 346 -26.41 11.25 2.75
CA ASP A 346 -25.59 12.15 3.58
C ASP A 346 -24.25 11.51 4.00
N GLU A 347 -23.19 12.33 4.02
CA GLU A 347 -21.83 11.95 4.47
C GLU A 347 -21.77 11.42 5.92
N LYS A 348 -22.73 11.80 6.78
CA LYS A 348 -22.75 11.47 8.21
C LYS A 348 -22.94 9.97 8.50
N SER A 349 -23.33 9.18 7.51
CA SER A 349 -23.52 7.73 7.63
C SER A 349 -22.23 6.91 7.45
N SER A 350 -21.07 7.51 7.75
CA SER A 350 -19.74 7.01 7.42
C SER A 350 -19.31 5.79 8.28
N PRO A 351 -18.69 4.75 7.69
CA PRO A 351 -18.41 3.48 8.37
C PRO A 351 -17.05 3.40 9.12
N PHE A 352 -16.38 4.52 9.39
CA PHE A 352 -15.00 4.50 9.91
C PHE A 352 -14.95 4.48 11.45
N SER A 353 -14.47 3.39 12.03
CA SER A 353 -14.07 3.33 13.45
C SER A 353 -12.72 2.63 13.59
N GLN A 354 -11.69 3.36 14.04
CA GLN A 354 -10.27 2.94 14.10
C GLN A 354 -9.90 2.15 15.37
N GLU A 355 -10.65 2.32 16.47
CA GLU A 355 -10.14 2.05 17.82
C GLU A 355 -9.83 0.58 18.15
N ASN A 356 -10.36 -0.38 17.40
CA ASN A 356 -10.25 -1.81 17.73
C ASN A 356 -9.05 -2.52 17.07
N LEU A 357 -8.58 -2.08 15.89
CA LEU A 357 -7.54 -2.79 15.12
C LEU A 357 -6.11 -2.53 15.62
N SER A 358 -5.81 -1.30 16.05
CA SER A 358 -4.48 -0.96 16.56
C SER A 358 -4.17 -1.65 17.89
N ARG A 359 -5.12 -1.60 18.85
CA ARG A 359 -5.05 -2.35 20.13
C ARG A 359 -4.81 -3.85 19.92
N TRP A 360 -5.35 -4.41 18.84
CA TRP A 360 -5.17 -5.82 18.53
C TRP A 360 -3.71 -6.15 18.20
N MET A 361 -3.05 -5.32 17.39
CA MET A 361 -1.68 -5.61 16.97
C MET A 361 -0.68 -5.47 18.09
N ASP A 362 -0.88 -4.48 18.95
CA ASP A 362 -0.07 -4.30 20.15
C ASP A 362 -0.13 -5.54 21.05
N SER A 363 -1.27 -6.23 21.06
CA SER A 363 -1.45 -7.50 21.79
C SER A 363 -0.58 -8.63 21.21
N VAL A 364 -0.53 -8.78 19.88
CA VAL A 364 0.27 -9.83 19.23
C VAL A 364 1.76 -9.53 19.28
N GLU A 365 2.16 -8.27 19.10
CA GLU A 365 3.57 -7.88 19.30
C GLU A 365 4.02 -8.09 20.74
N ARG A 366 3.15 -7.83 21.73
CA ARG A 366 3.45 -8.11 23.14
C ARG A 366 3.70 -9.60 23.36
N GLU A 367 2.84 -10.47 22.82
CA GLU A 367 3.02 -11.93 22.88
C GLU A 367 4.35 -12.36 22.25
N ILE A 368 4.66 -11.85 21.04
CA ILE A 368 5.93 -12.13 20.34
C ILE A 368 7.12 -11.67 21.16
N ASN A 369 7.09 -10.46 21.72
CA ASN A 369 8.19 -9.91 22.51
C ASN A 369 8.47 -10.75 23.77
N ILE A 370 7.45 -11.30 24.42
CA ILE A 370 7.62 -12.19 25.57
C ILE A 370 8.27 -13.51 25.15
N ILE A 371 7.80 -14.12 24.04
CA ILE A 371 8.37 -15.37 23.51
C ILE A 371 9.83 -15.14 23.09
N SER A 372 10.11 -14.07 22.33
CA SER A 372 11.44 -13.71 21.87
C SER A 372 12.39 -13.44 23.04
N SER A 373 11.92 -12.80 24.11
CA SER A 373 12.69 -12.65 25.35
C SER A 373 13.07 -13.99 25.97
N CYS A 374 12.14 -14.96 26.01
CA CYS A 374 12.39 -16.29 26.56
C CYS A 374 13.38 -17.08 25.69
N VAL A 375 13.24 -17.02 24.37
CA VAL A 375 14.15 -17.71 23.43
C VAL A 375 15.55 -17.12 23.49
N LYS A 376 15.69 -15.78 23.54
CA LYS A 376 17.00 -15.12 23.75
C LYS A 376 17.67 -15.56 25.05
N MET A 377 16.92 -15.76 26.13
CA MET A 377 17.48 -16.26 27.38
C MET A 377 18.00 -17.70 27.27
N MET A 378 17.42 -18.51 26.38
CA MET A 378 17.77 -19.91 26.10
C MET A 378 18.59 -20.07 24.81
N GLU A 379 19.38 -19.07 24.45
CA GLU A 379 20.26 -19.13 23.28
C GLU A 379 21.17 -20.38 23.32
N GLY A 380 21.29 -21.06 22.18
CA GLY A 380 22.00 -22.35 22.06
C GLY A 380 21.13 -23.60 22.29
N VAL A 381 19.90 -23.46 22.80
CA VAL A 381 18.96 -24.58 22.93
C VAL A 381 18.23 -24.82 21.61
N LYS A 382 18.11 -26.10 21.20
CA LYS A 382 17.47 -26.45 19.94
C LYS A 382 15.94 -26.28 20.04
N ILE A 383 15.35 -25.53 19.11
CA ILE A 383 13.90 -25.39 19.02
C ILE A 383 13.32 -26.52 18.17
N VAL A 384 12.25 -27.14 18.65
CA VAL A 384 11.55 -28.23 17.98
C VAL A 384 10.12 -27.77 17.65
N PRO A 385 9.75 -27.71 16.36
CA PRO A 385 8.56 -26.98 15.93
C PRO A 385 7.24 -27.73 16.15
N ASN A 386 7.28 -29.06 16.31
CA ASN A 386 6.07 -29.88 16.43
C ASN A 386 6.32 -31.18 17.21
N GLN A 387 5.23 -31.86 17.59
CA GLN A 387 5.28 -33.09 18.39
C GLN A 387 6.03 -34.23 17.67
N SER A 388 5.90 -34.37 16.35
CA SER A 388 6.59 -35.44 15.62
C SER A 388 8.12 -35.28 15.64
N GLU A 389 8.62 -34.06 15.47
CA GLU A 389 10.05 -33.76 15.60
C GLU A 389 10.54 -33.92 17.04
N LEU A 390 9.68 -33.68 18.03
CA LEU A 390 9.98 -33.93 19.44
C LEU A 390 10.07 -35.44 19.70
N ASP A 391 9.11 -36.22 19.19
CA ASP A 391 9.10 -37.67 19.34
C ASP A 391 10.34 -38.30 18.70
N LYS A 392 10.77 -37.84 17.51
CA LYS A 392 12.03 -38.28 16.89
C LYS A 392 13.25 -38.04 17.77
N LYS A 393 13.25 -36.98 18.58
CA LYS A 393 14.36 -36.63 19.46
C LYS A 393 14.33 -37.41 20.77
N ILE A 394 13.14 -37.64 21.32
CA ILE A 394 12.94 -38.43 22.53
C ILE A 394 13.23 -39.91 22.27
N LEU A 395 12.86 -40.42 21.10
CA LEU A 395 13.03 -41.82 20.71
C LEU A 395 14.43 -42.13 20.12
N ASP A 396 15.35 -41.17 20.13
CA ASP A 396 16.71 -41.36 19.64
C ASP A 396 17.50 -42.21 20.65
N PRO A 397 17.97 -43.42 20.29
CA PRO A 397 18.67 -44.31 21.23
C PRO A 397 19.99 -43.76 21.77
N SER A 398 20.54 -42.71 21.12
CA SER A 398 21.77 -42.05 21.53
C SER A 398 21.57 -40.97 22.59
N VAL A 399 20.32 -40.68 22.97
CA VAL A 399 19.96 -39.65 23.94
C VAL A 399 19.44 -40.31 25.21
N GLU A 400 20.14 -40.14 26.33
CA GLU A 400 19.75 -40.75 27.62
C GLU A 400 18.69 -39.93 28.37
N GLU A 401 18.79 -38.60 28.29
CA GLU A 401 17.88 -37.67 28.96
C GLU A 401 17.57 -36.46 28.08
N VAL A 402 16.29 -36.09 28.02
CA VAL A 402 15.80 -34.91 27.31
C VAL A 402 15.19 -33.91 28.29
N PHE A 403 15.70 -32.68 28.27
CA PHE A 403 15.11 -31.55 28.98
C PHE A 403 14.32 -30.69 28.01
N CYS A 404 12.99 -30.61 28.20
CA CYS A 404 12.11 -29.86 27.31
C CYS A 404 11.40 -28.70 28.01
N PHE A 405 11.62 -27.48 27.53
CA PHE A 405 10.82 -26.32 27.89
C PHE A 405 9.65 -26.17 26.92
N VAL A 406 8.42 -26.25 27.43
CA VAL A 406 7.22 -26.24 26.59
C VAL A 406 6.39 -24.98 26.81
N PHE A 407 6.23 -24.19 25.75
CA PHE A 407 5.23 -23.11 25.74
C PHE A 407 3.86 -23.73 25.55
N THR A 408 2.99 -23.60 26.55
CA THR A 408 1.67 -24.25 26.49
C THR A 408 0.49 -23.32 26.23
N SER A 409 0.73 -22.01 26.23
CA SER A 409 -0.30 -20.99 26.00
C SER A 409 -0.36 -20.46 24.56
N LEU A 410 0.39 -21.06 23.63
CA LEU A 410 0.45 -20.65 22.22
C LEU A 410 -0.68 -21.31 21.41
N GLU A 411 -1.92 -21.12 21.84
CA GLU A 411 -3.10 -21.68 21.20
C GLU A 411 -3.35 -21.07 19.81
N THR A 412 -3.79 -21.90 18.86
CA THR A 412 -4.22 -21.46 17.52
C THR A 412 -5.65 -20.92 17.50
N ALA A 413 -6.49 -21.41 18.42
CA ALA A 413 -7.85 -20.93 18.60
C ALA A 413 -7.79 -19.68 19.47
N ASP A 414 -7.30 -18.59 18.88
CA ASP A 414 -7.20 -17.32 19.55
C ASP A 414 -8.61 -16.70 19.66
N PRO A 415 -9.19 -16.58 20.88
CA PRO A 415 -10.56 -16.08 21.05
C PRO A 415 -10.71 -14.64 20.57
N PHE A 416 -9.61 -13.88 20.58
CA PHE A 416 -9.59 -12.49 20.15
C PHE A 416 -9.52 -12.35 18.63
N LEU A 417 -8.85 -13.27 17.92
CA LEU A 417 -8.99 -13.41 16.46
C LEU A 417 -10.40 -13.84 16.04
N GLN A 418 -11.08 -14.64 16.87
CA GLN A 418 -12.47 -15.00 16.61
C GLN A 418 -13.41 -13.80 16.79
N GLU A 419 -13.23 -13.01 17.85
CA GLU A 419 -14.00 -11.77 18.05
C GLU A 419 -13.81 -10.78 16.89
N LEU A 420 -12.57 -10.66 16.38
CA LEU A 420 -12.29 -9.82 15.23
C LEU A 420 -13.01 -10.31 13.97
N ASP A 421 -12.96 -11.61 13.70
CA ASP A 421 -13.65 -12.26 12.58
C ASP A 421 -15.18 -12.05 12.65
N ASP A 422 -15.76 -12.27 13.83
CA ASP A 422 -17.18 -12.06 14.12
C ASP A 422 -17.57 -10.57 13.94
N TYR A 423 -16.69 -9.64 14.35
CA TYR A 423 -16.87 -8.21 14.10
C TYR A 423 -16.87 -7.88 12.60
N MET A 424 -15.97 -8.48 11.82
CA MET A 424 -15.95 -8.29 10.36
C MET A 424 -17.23 -8.78 9.69
N ASP A 425 -17.77 -9.91 10.13
CA ASP A 425 -19.04 -10.42 9.61
C ASP A 425 -20.22 -9.52 9.98
N GLN A 426 -20.24 -8.93 11.18
CA GLN A 426 -21.24 -7.93 11.57
C GLN A 426 -21.16 -6.67 10.71
N LEU A 427 -19.96 -6.25 10.28
CA LEU A 427 -19.80 -5.11 9.40
C LEU A 427 -20.48 -5.29 8.03
N LYS A 428 -20.79 -6.52 7.58
CA LYS A 428 -21.55 -6.74 6.34
C LYS A 428 -23.04 -6.40 6.47
N VAL A 429 -23.57 -6.36 7.69
CA VAL A 429 -25.01 -6.19 7.95
C VAL A 429 -25.34 -4.70 8.21
N PRO A 430 -26.50 -4.17 7.76
CA PRO A 430 -26.82 -2.73 7.84
C PRO A 430 -27.02 -2.13 9.25
N SER A 431 -26.66 -2.81 10.34
CA SER A 431 -26.91 -2.36 11.71
C SER A 431 -25.80 -2.82 12.66
N PRO A 432 -25.10 -1.91 13.36
CA PRO A 432 -24.20 -2.29 14.43
C PRO A 432 -24.94 -2.18 15.77
N LYS A 433 -25.20 -3.33 16.41
CA LYS A 433 -25.15 -3.35 17.88
C LYS A 433 -23.68 -3.11 18.22
N GLY A 434 -23.38 -2.06 18.98
CA GLY A 434 -22.01 -1.74 19.37
C GLY A 434 -21.33 -2.96 19.98
N VAL A 435 -20.17 -3.34 19.43
CA VAL A 435 -19.37 -4.44 19.97
C VAL A 435 -18.70 -3.94 21.25
N LYS A 436 -19.09 -4.52 22.38
CA LYS A 436 -18.32 -4.41 23.61
C LYS A 436 -17.10 -5.30 23.45
N THR A 437 -15.93 -4.69 23.27
CA THR A 437 -14.67 -5.41 23.44
C THR A 437 -14.59 -5.88 24.88
N THR A 438 -14.54 -7.20 25.09
CA THR A 438 -14.35 -7.75 26.43
C THR A 438 -12.89 -7.54 26.82
N ASN A 439 -12.63 -6.89 27.97
CA ASN A 439 -11.29 -6.83 28.54
C ASN A 439 -10.71 -8.25 28.62
N HIS A 440 -9.56 -8.45 27.99
CA HIS A 440 -9.04 -9.77 27.66
C HIS A 440 -8.28 -10.42 28.83
N ASP A 441 -8.73 -11.60 29.27
CA ASP A 441 -7.99 -12.54 30.13
C ASP A 441 -6.86 -13.25 29.35
N GLN A 442 -6.01 -12.51 28.63
CA GLN A 442 -4.91 -13.09 27.85
C GLN A 442 -3.63 -13.18 28.67
N TRP A 443 -2.93 -14.31 28.54
CA TRP A 443 -1.79 -14.66 29.40
C TRP A 443 -0.62 -13.65 29.30
N TYR A 444 -0.41 -13.05 28.14
CA TYR A 444 0.69 -12.11 27.87
C TYR A 444 0.45 -10.70 28.42
N PHE A 445 -0.73 -10.41 28.97
CA PHE A 445 -1.01 -9.20 29.75
C PHE A 445 -0.85 -9.39 31.26
N SER A 446 -0.65 -10.62 31.73
CA SER A 446 -0.42 -10.89 33.15
C SER A 446 1.07 -10.81 33.50
N ASP A 447 1.46 -9.76 34.23
CA ASP A 447 2.82 -9.61 34.75
C ASP A 447 3.22 -10.79 35.65
N GLU A 448 2.27 -11.37 36.40
CA GLU A 448 2.50 -12.56 37.21
C GLU A 448 2.85 -13.78 36.35
N VAL A 449 2.07 -14.04 35.29
CA VAL A 449 2.33 -15.16 34.38
C VAL A 449 3.66 -14.98 33.66
N THR A 450 3.95 -13.78 33.16
CA THR A 450 5.21 -13.50 32.46
C THR A 450 6.43 -13.61 33.38
N THR A 451 6.29 -13.20 34.65
CA THR A 451 7.34 -13.37 35.66
C THR A 451 7.59 -14.85 35.96
N LYS A 452 6.54 -15.65 36.17
CA LYS A 452 6.67 -17.10 36.39
C LYS A 452 7.29 -17.83 35.19
N ILE A 453 6.99 -17.38 33.96
CA ILE A 453 7.63 -17.93 32.75
C ILE A 453 9.13 -17.63 32.77
N ARG A 454 9.53 -16.39 33.07
CA ARG A 454 10.95 -16.01 33.18
C ARG A 454 11.68 -16.81 34.25
N GLU A 455 11.09 -17.01 35.42
CA GLU A 455 11.67 -17.83 36.48
C GLU A 455 11.91 -19.28 36.02
N LYS A 456 10.94 -19.89 35.33
CA LYS A 456 11.09 -21.23 34.76
C LYS A 456 12.16 -21.29 33.67
N VAL A 457 12.28 -20.26 32.84
CA VAL A 457 13.35 -20.14 31.83
C VAL A 457 14.72 -20.06 32.49
N ILE A 458 14.87 -19.26 33.55
CA ILE A 458 16.12 -19.16 34.33
C ILE A 458 16.47 -20.51 34.95
N TYR A 459 15.48 -21.21 35.49
CA TYR A 459 15.67 -22.54 36.06
C TYR A 459 16.14 -23.56 35.01
N VAL A 460 15.49 -23.63 33.84
CA VAL A 460 15.95 -24.53 32.77
C VAL A 460 17.36 -24.16 32.33
N LYS A 461 17.66 -22.87 32.20
CA LYS A 461 19.02 -22.41 31.87
C LYS A 461 20.05 -22.86 32.90
N SER A 462 19.76 -22.79 34.21
CA SER A 462 20.71 -23.22 35.23
C SER A 462 20.98 -24.73 35.20
N GLN A 463 19.99 -25.55 34.82
CA GLN A 463 20.20 -26.99 34.63
C GLN A 463 21.10 -27.30 33.42
N LEU A 464 21.03 -26.50 32.35
CA LEU A 464 21.89 -26.67 31.15
C LEU A 464 23.39 -26.51 31.44
N PHE A 465 23.76 -25.66 32.40
CA PHE A 465 25.15 -25.44 32.80
C PHE A 465 25.75 -26.56 33.65
N ILE A 466 24.92 -27.48 34.15
CA ILE A 466 25.34 -28.54 35.09
C ILE A 466 25.56 -29.89 34.37
N SER A 467 24.99 -30.08 33.17
CA SER A 467 24.97 -31.34 32.42
C SER A 467 26.11 -31.50 31.40
N GLY A 468 26.74 -32.69 31.35
CA GLY A 468 27.86 -33.06 30.44
C GLY A 468 27.45 -33.41 29.00
N SER A 469 28.28 -34.16 28.26
CA SER A 469 28.14 -34.39 26.80
C SER A 469 27.07 -35.41 26.35
N SER A 470 26.26 -35.97 27.25
CA SER A 470 25.19 -36.97 26.96
C SER A 470 23.76 -36.42 26.95
N TYR A 471 23.57 -35.09 26.98
CA TYR A 471 22.27 -34.44 27.20
C TYR A 471 21.76 -33.71 25.96
N GLN A 472 20.45 -33.73 25.72
CA GLN A 472 19.81 -32.94 24.66
C GLN A 472 18.67 -32.06 25.19
N SER A 473 18.71 -30.79 24.83
CA SER A 473 17.78 -29.77 25.34
C SER A 473 16.93 -29.20 24.22
N LEU A 474 15.62 -29.14 24.46
CA LEU A 474 14.62 -28.83 23.44
C LEU A 474 13.61 -27.79 23.91
N ILE A 475 13.17 -26.93 23.01
CA ILE A 475 11.99 -26.07 23.22
C ILE A 475 10.85 -26.60 22.35
N SER A 476 9.66 -26.82 22.92
CA SER A 476 8.48 -27.37 22.20
C SER A 476 7.17 -26.66 22.58
N ASN A 477 6.05 -27.06 21.98
CA ASN A 477 4.70 -26.53 22.23
C ASN A 477 3.67 -27.67 22.46
N ARG A 478 2.85 -27.61 23.51
CA ARG A 478 1.72 -28.53 23.80
C ARG A 478 0.46 -27.80 24.27
N LYS A 479 -0.69 -28.45 24.08
CA LYS A 479 -2.07 -27.95 24.31
C LYS A 479 -2.56 -27.83 25.77
N HIS A 480 -1.74 -27.76 26.83
CA HIS A 480 -2.27 -27.78 28.21
C HIS A 480 -1.71 -26.67 29.13
N TYR A 481 -2.62 -25.93 29.78
CA TYR A 481 -2.40 -24.75 30.62
C TYR A 481 -1.10 -24.70 31.45
N ILE A 482 -0.43 -23.53 31.36
CA ILE A 482 0.74 -23.05 32.11
C ILE A 482 2.03 -23.82 31.80
N CYS A 483 3.08 -23.11 31.34
CA CYS A 483 4.40 -23.65 30.96
C CYS A 483 4.81 -24.85 31.82
N CYS A 484 4.86 -26.04 31.24
CA CYS A 484 5.35 -27.24 31.92
C CYS A 484 6.82 -27.44 31.61
N ILE A 485 7.62 -27.68 32.66
CA ILE A 485 8.88 -28.40 32.53
C ILE A 485 8.49 -29.86 32.34
N LEU A 486 8.73 -30.43 31.17
CA LEU A 486 8.64 -31.88 30.99
C LEU A 486 9.95 -32.46 31.53
N TYR A 487 9.89 -33.03 32.73
CA TYR A 487 10.99 -33.77 33.34
C TYR A 487 11.06 -35.19 32.79
N VAL A 488 12.28 -35.59 32.43
CA VAL A 488 12.83 -36.95 32.25
C VAL A 488 11.84 -37.97 31.71
N LEU A 489 11.84 -38.14 30.39
CA LEU A 489 11.39 -39.37 29.77
C LEU A 489 12.61 -40.21 29.45
N LYS A 490 12.65 -41.40 30.02
CA LYS A 490 13.49 -42.52 29.60
C LYS A 490 12.76 -43.31 28.53
#